data_AF-A0A1Q7YL55-F1
#
_entry.id   AF-A0A1Q7YL55-F1
#
_cell.length_a   1.000
_cell.length_b   1.000
_cell.length_c   1.000
_cell.angle_alpha   90.00
_cell.angle_beta   90.00
_cell.angle_gamma   90.00
#
_symmetry.space_group_name_H-M   'P 1'
#
loop_
_entity.id
_entity.type
_entity.pdbx_description
1 polymer ?
#
loop_
_entity_poly.entity_id
_entity_poly.type
_entity_poly.pdbx_seq_one_letter_code
_entity_poly.pdbx_strand_id
1 'polypeptide(L)'
;MALEQWASDGKVVKITIVRYPSQEEAAKSMREFAASMRANRSSTDSGEEGYSWGSLNSFVFRKHNFLVYIYVKGSDAEDEKQLRKQFARLIVDAIHN
;
A
#
# COMPACT_ATOMS: atom_id res chain seq x y z
N MET A 1 15.43 -6.02 1.56
CA MET A 1 14.39 -4.99 1.38
C MET A 1 14.81 -4.14 0.21
N ALA A 2 13.89 -3.86 -0.71
CA ALA A 2 14.10 -2.86 -1.77
C ALA A 2 13.20 -1.65 -1.48
N LEU A 3 13.73 -0.45 -1.68
CA LEU A 3 13.00 0.81 -1.49
C LEU A 3 13.28 1.69 -2.70
N GLU A 4 12.21 2.08 -3.39
CA GLU A 4 12.26 3.03 -4.48
C GLU A 4 11.37 4.22 -4.16
N GLN A 5 11.84 5.42 -4.48
CA GLN A 5 11.09 6.66 -4.27
C GLN A 5 11.23 7.56 -5.49
N TRP A 6 10.09 8.06 -5.96
CA TRP A 6 10.00 9.08 -6.99
C TRP A 6 9.25 10.29 -6.45
N ALA A 7 9.71 11.48 -6.81
CA ALA A 7 9.06 12.73 -6.45
C ALA A 7 9.16 13.73 -7.61
N SER A 8 8.05 14.40 -7.92
CA SER A 8 7.98 15.49 -8.91
C SER A 8 6.79 16.39 -8.59
N ASP A 9 6.96 17.71 -8.66
CA ASP A 9 5.86 18.70 -8.61
C ASP A 9 4.87 18.52 -7.45
N GLY A 10 5.38 18.25 -6.24
CA GLY A 10 4.55 18.04 -5.04
C GLY A 10 3.96 16.62 -4.93
N LYS A 11 4.13 15.78 -5.95
CA LYS A 11 3.72 14.38 -5.98
C LYS A 11 4.87 13.50 -5.51
N VAL A 12 4.56 12.50 -4.70
CA VAL A 12 5.55 11.54 -4.17
C VAL A 12 4.97 10.14 -4.28
N VAL A 13 5.76 9.21 -4.78
CA VAL A 13 5.47 7.78 -4.76
C VAL A 13 6.64 7.06 -4.09
N LYS A 14 6.35 6.23 -3.10
CA LYS A 14 7.33 5.34 -2.47
C LYS A 14 6.85 3.92 -2.58
N ILE A 15 7.72 3.01 -3.00
CA ILE A 15 7.43 1.59 -3.06
C ILE A 15 8.50 0.86 -2.24
N THR A 16 8.04 0.10 -1.24
CA THR A 16 8.90 -0.74 -0.42
C THR A 16 8.53 -2.19 -0.62
N ILE A 17 9.49 -3.02 -1.03
CA ILE A 17 9.31 -4.46 -1.18
C ILE A 17 10.08 -5.17 -0.06
N VAL A 18 9.34 -5.91 0.75
CA VAL A 18 9.86 -6.68 1.88
C VAL A 18 9.64 -8.15 1.61
N ARG A 19 10.74 -8.92 1.61
CA ARG A 19 10.70 -10.38 1.59
C ARG A 19 10.74 -10.89 3.02
N TYR A 20 9.78 -11.73 3.38
CA TYR A 20 9.73 -12.43 4.65
C TYR A 20 10.32 -13.85 4.52
N PRO A 21 10.85 -14.40 5.61
CA PRO A 21 11.26 -15.80 5.72
C PRO A 21 10.19 -16.80 5.25
N SER A 22 8.92 -16.56 5.55
CA SER A 22 7.82 -17.45 5.17
C SER A 22 6.55 -16.71 4.73
N GLN A 23 5.61 -17.46 4.13
CA GLN A 23 4.30 -16.91 3.75
C GLN A 23 3.46 -16.56 4.97
N GLU A 24 3.60 -17.32 6.05
CA GLU A 24 2.91 -17.12 7.33
C GLU A 24 3.35 -15.81 7.97
N GLU A 25 4.65 -15.50 7.94
CA GLU A 25 5.19 -14.25 8.45
C GLU A 25 4.75 -13.04 7.62
N ALA A 26 4.76 -13.16 6.29
CA ALA A 26 4.20 -12.12 5.42
C ALA A 26 2.70 -11.90 5.69
N ALA A 27 1.93 -12.98 5.84
CA ALA A 27 0.50 -12.89 6.16
C ALA A 27 0.25 -12.33 7.57
N LYS A 28 1.12 -12.61 8.54
CA LYS A 28 1.07 -12.00 9.88
C LYS A 28 1.33 -10.51 9.79
N SER A 29 2.40 -10.09 9.12
CA SER A 29 2.74 -8.67 8.99
C SER A 29 1.70 -7.88 8.19
N MET A 30 1.08 -8.48 7.16
CA MET A 30 -0.05 -7.87 6.46
C MET A 30 -1.27 -7.68 7.37
N ARG A 31 -1.54 -8.62 8.28
CA ARG A 31 -2.63 -8.49 9.28
C ARG A 31 -2.34 -7.40 10.31
N GLU A 32 -1.09 -7.31 10.79
CA GLU A 32 -0.64 -6.27 11.71
C GLU A 32 -0.74 -4.90 11.08
N PHE A 33 -0.26 -4.76 9.84
CA PHE A 33 -0.49 -3.56 9.03
C PHE A 33 -1.99 -3.31 8.94
N ALA A 34 -2.80 -4.30 8.56
CA ALA A 34 -4.22 -4.09 8.43
C ALA A 34 -4.94 -3.66 9.73
N ALA A 35 -4.41 -4.08 10.87
CA ALA A 35 -4.88 -3.68 12.19
C ALA A 35 -4.43 -2.26 12.55
N SER A 36 -3.16 -1.90 12.32
CA SER A 36 -2.66 -0.52 12.56
C SER A 36 -3.35 0.50 11.66
N MET A 37 -3.65 0.08 10.44
CA MET A 37 -4.37 0.84 9.43
C MET A 37 -5.82 1.07 9.87
N ARG A 38 -6.51 0.02 10.35
CA ARG A 38 -7.85 0.13 10.94
C ARG A 38 -7.89 0.96 12.21
N ALA A 39 -6.90 0.84 13.09
CA ALA A 39 -6.79 1.68 14.29
C ALA A 39 -6.58 3.16 13.92
N ASN A 40 -5.86 3.44 12.83
CA ASN A 40 -5.73 4.78 12.26
C ASN A 40 -6.94 5.22 11.43
N ARG A 41 -7.83 4.30 11.04
CA ARG A 41 -9.02 4.52 10.21
C ARG A 41 -10.32 4.51 11.00
N SER A 42 -10.31 4.08 12.28
CA SER A 42 -11.43 4.34 13.21
C SER A 42 -11.61 5.83 13.52
N SER A 43 -10.78 6.71 12.93
CA SER A 43 -11.03 8.15 12.80
C SER A 43 -11.58 8.57 11.42
N THR A 44 -11.72 7.67 10.42
CA THR A 44 -12.19 7.96 9.05
C THR A 44 -12.56 6.69 8.25
N ASP A 45 -13.73 6.12 8.56
CA ASP A 45 -14.65 5.25 7.82
C ASP A 45 -14.24 4.17 6.76
N SER A 46 -15.14 3.18 6.68
CA SER A 46 -15.06 1.79 6.22
C SER A 46 -14.87 1.52 4.72
N GLY A 47 -14.54 0.27 4.34
CA GLY A 47 -14.63 -0.22 2.95
C GLY A 47 -13.93 -1.57 2.72
N GLU A 48 -14.72 -2.54 2.26
CA GLU A 48 -14.45 -3.97 2.02
C GLU A 48 -13.43 -4.28 0.90
N GLU A 49 -13.07 -5.57 0.81
CA GLU A 49 -12.21 -6.28 -0.15
C GLU A 49 -10.69 -6.15 0.04
N GLY A 50 -10.03 -7.28 0.36
CA GLY A 50 -8.64 -7.67 0.02
C GLY A 50 -7.46 -6.78 0.43
N TYR A 51 -7.73 -5.56 0.86
CA TYR A 51 -6.78 -4.46 0.98
C TYR A 51 -7.07 -3.74 2.28
N SER A 52 -6.01 -3.44 3.04
CA SER A 52 -6.16 -2.57 4.20
C SER A 52 -5.79 -1.15 3.85
N TRP A 53 -6.73 -0.25 4.10
CA TRP A 53 -6.62 1.19 3.95
C TRP A 53 -6.26 1.83 5.30
N GLY A 54 -5.29 2.75 5.32
CA GLY A 54 -4.76 3.33 6.56
C GLY A 54 -3.47 4.13 6.31
N SER A 55 -3.37 5.31 6.89
CA SER A 55 -2.81 6.45 6.16
C SER A 55 -3.62 6.66 4.87
N LEU A 56 -4.23 7.84 4.69
CA LEU A 56 -5.01 8.22 3.50
C LEU A 56 -4.30 7.92 2.16
N ASN A 57 -2.99 7.70 2.25
CA ASN A 57 -2.00 7.69 1.21
C ASN A 57 -1.20 6.37 1.12
N SER A 58 -1.45 5.38 1.97
CA SER A 58 -0.69 4.11 1.96
C SER A 58 -1.58 2.88 1.70
N PHE A 59 -1.04 1.90 0.98
CA PHE A 59 -1.69 0.61 0.73
C PHE A 59 -0.64 -0.49 0.57
N VAL A 60 -1.02 -1.74 0.81
CA VAL A 60 -0.12 -2.90 0.76
C VAL A 60 -0.71 -4.03 -0.09
N PHE A 61 0.17 -4.72 -0.82
CA PHE A 61 -0.13 -5.96 -1.52
C PHE A 61 0.74 -7.10 -1.00
N ARG A 62 0.26 -8.34 -1.15
CA ARG A 62 1.01 -9.55 -0.82
C ARG A 62 1.06 -10.49 -2.02
N LYS A 63 2.26 -11.00 -2.34
CA LYS A 63 2.48 -12.13 -3.26
C LYS A 63 3.41 -13.12 -2.56
N HIS A 64 2.90 -14.31 -2.22
CA HIS A 64 3.62 -15.32 -1.42
C HIS A 64 4.18 -14.74 -0.10
N ASN A 65 5.50 -14.78 0.08
CA ASN A 65 6.24 -14.25 1.22
C ASN A 65 6.76 -12.82 1.00
N PHE A 66 6.24 -12.10 -0.01
CA PHE A 66 6.58 -10.69 -0.26
C PHE A 66 5.41 -9.79 0.12
N LEU A 67 5.74 -8.65 0.73
CA LEU A 67 4.84 -7.51 0.88
C LEU A 67 5.36 -6.33 0.07
N VAL A 68 4.45 -5.68 -0.64
CA VAL A 68 4.70 -4.47 -1.43
C VAL A 68 3.91 -3.34 -0.80
N TYR A 69 4.61 -2.45 -0.10
CA TYR A 69 4.05 -1.25 0.50
C TYR A 69 4.16 -0.11 -0.50
N ILE A 70 3.06 0.61 -0.70
CA ILE A 70 3.03 1.79 -1.56
C ILE A 70 2.52 2.97 -0.74
N TYR A 71 3.24 4.08 -0.85
CA TYR A 71 2.82 5.38 -0.35
C TYR A 71 2.71 6.33 -1.53
N VAL A 72 1.59 7.04 -1.63
CA VAL A 72 1.34 8.08 -2.63
C VAL A 72 0.96 9.37 -1.95
N LYS A 73 1.59 10.48 -2.34
CA LYS A 73 1.18 11.83 -1.95
C LYS A 73 0.97 12.61 -3.24
N GLY A 74 -0.14 13.31 -3.33
CA GLY A 74 -0.50 14.18 -4.44
C GLY A 74 -0.44 15.63 -4.01
N SER A 75 -0.66 16.52 -4.97
CA SER A 75 -0.74 17.96 -4.71
C SER A 75 -2.06 18.35 -4.03
N ASP A 76 -3.11 17.57 -4.27
CA ASP A 76 -4.42 17.64 -3.61
C ASP A 76 -5.05 16.24 -3.46
N ALA A 77 -6.22 16.17 -2.83
CA ALA A 77 -6.91 14.93 -2.52
C ALA A 77 -7.41 14.14 -3.76
N GLU A 78 -7.74 14.83 -4.85
CA GLU A 78 -8.19 14.18 -6.09
C GLU A 78 -6.98 13.60 -6.83
N ASP A 79 -5.88 14.34 -6.89
CA ASP A 79 -4.58 13.85 -7.38
C ASP A 79 -4.12 12.60 -6.60
N GLU A 80 -4.20 12.62 -5.27
CA GLU A 80 -3.89 11.47 -4.41
C GLU A 80 -4.74 10.25 -4.75
N LYS A 81 -6.04 10.45 -4.91
CA LYS A 81 -7.00 9.39 -5.25
C LYS A 81 -6.71 8.79 -6.63
N GLN A 82 -6.38 9.61 -7.62
CA GLN A 82 -6.05 9.16 -8.96
C GLN A 82 -4.74 8.39 -8.99
N LEU A 83 -3.67 8.93 -8.40
CA LEU A 83 -2.37 8.25 -8.28
C LEU A 83 -2.52 6.92 -7.56
N ARG A 84 -3.25 6.88 -6.45
CA ARG A 84 -3.54 5.64 -5.70
C ARG A 84 -4.18 4.58 -6.59
N LYS A 85 -5.21 4.95 -7.36
CA LYS A 85 -5.92 4.04 -8.26
C LYS A 85 -5.03 3.54 -9.41
N GLN A 86 -4.22 4.42 -9.98
CA GLN A 86 -3.29 4.06 -11.06
C GLN A 86 -2.22 3.08 -10.57
N PHE A 87 -1.54 3.40 -9.46
CA PHE A 87 -0.51 2.53 -8.91
C PHE A 87 -1.07 1.21 -8.37
N ALA A 88 -2.27 1.21 -7.78
CA ALA A 88 -2.93 -0.04 -7.39
C ALA A 88 -3.15 -0.97 -8.59
N ARG A 89 -3.63 -0.45 -9.72
CA ARG A 89 -3.80 -1.23 -10.96
C ARG A 89 -2.48 -1.76 -11.49
N LEU A 90 -1.46 -0.90 -11.61
CA LEU A 90 -0.14 -1.32 -12.10
C LEU A 90 0.47 -2.43 -11.25
N ILE A 91 0.30 -2.36 -9.93
CA ILE A 91 0.84 -3.37 -9.03
C ILE A 91 0.02 -4.66 -9.10
N VAL A 92 -1.31 -4.58 -9.17
CA VAL A 92 -2.17 -5.75 -9.42
C VAL A 92 -1.74 -6.45 -10.72
N ASP A 93 -1.54 -5.71 -11.80
CA ASP A 93 -1.09 -6.28 -13.06
C ASP A 93 0.31 -6.90 -12.94
N ALA A 94 1.24 -6.23 -12.25
CA ALA A 94 2.61 -6.73 -12.05
C ALA A 94 2.70 -7.97 -11.15
N ILE A 95 1.79 -8.12 -10.17
CA ILE A 95 1.78 -9.27 -9.26
C ILE A 95 0.96 -10.45 -9.78
N HIS A 96 0.04 -10.25 -10.74
CA HIS A 96 -0.73 -11.35 -11.34
C HIS A 96 -0.09 -11.93 -12.61
N ASN A 97 0.78 -11.17 -13.28
CA ASN A 97 1.73 -11.72 -14.23
C ASN A 97 2.88 -12.46 -13.52
#